data_AF-A0A7R9VBK1-F1
#
_entry.id   AF-A0A7R9VBK1-F1
#
_cell.length_a   1.000
_cell.length_b   1.000
_cell.length_c   1.000
_cell.angle_alpha   90.00
_cell.angle_beta   90.00
_cell.angle_gamma   90.00
#
_symmetry.space_group_name_H-M   'P 1'
#
loop_
_entity.id
_entity.type
_entity.pdbx_description
1 polymer ?
#
loop_
_entity_poly.entity_id
_entity_poly.type
_entity_poly.pdbx_seq_one_letter_code
_entity_poly.pdbx_strand_id
1 'polypeptide(L)'
;FSSFLLLVGKISGQDSFEPQDAIILQNKDEVLMPLLLNQLPSPKDFKDAISSLSPEQQRFATAFREMQLESSVFAVCLIQLKPQLEALLNLPSDALTKEIKLTQDLLSLFIDYQIPSDLLSFDGDKDKPASEKVSTVKGHVGSVLKVIEETKEKDLEAAQKEADMAFELNQAASMNQAASMPPHSIPFGAPAPVPPGGFGGLAFGAAPEA
;
A
#
# COMPACT_ATOMS: atom_id res chain seq x y z
N PHE A 1 17.56 -7.78 1.89
CA PHE A 1 16.69 -6.60 1.76
C PHE A 1 17.16 -5.79 0.58
N SER A 2 16.31 -5.69 -0.43
CA SER A 2 16.57 -4.93 -1.66
C SER A 2 15.35 -4.06 -1.91
N SER A 3 15.58 -2.79 -2.19
CA SER A 3 14.53 -1.82 -2.46
C SER A 3 14.97 -0.89 -3.57
N PHE A 4 14.07 -0.69 -4.53
CA PHE A 4 14.31 0.05 -5.75
C PHE A 4 13.18 1.03 -6.00
N LEU A 5 13.51 2.21 -6.50
CA LEU A 5 12.55 3.14 -7.05
C LEU A 5 12.53 2.95 -8.57
N LEU A 6 11.39 2.52 -9.09
CA LEU A 6 11.14 2.38 -10.51
C LEU A 6 10.42 3.64 -10.99
N LEU A 7 11.02 4.33 -11.95
CA LEU A 7 10.50 5.56 -12.56
C LEU A 7 10.13 5.29 -14.01
N VAL A 8 9.00 5.81 -14.43
CA VAL A 8 8.57 5.81 -15.83
C VAL A 8 8.46 7.27 -16.28
N GLY A 9 9.00 7.56 -17.46
CA GLY A 9 9.05 8.92 -17.96
C GLY A 9 9.41 8.98 -19.44
N LYS A 10 9.70 10.19 -19.92
CA LYS A 10 10.11 10.46 -21.30
C LYS A 10 11.57 10.87 -21.36
N ILE A 11 12.24 10.55 -22.45
CA ILE A 11 13.56 11.11 -22.76
C ILE A 11 13.35 12.37 -23.59
N SER A 12 13.64 13.54 -23.02
CA SER A 12 13.49 14.83 -23.72
C SER A 12 14.77 15.32 -24.41
N GLY A 13 15.91 14.69 -24.13
CA GLY A 13 17.21 15.01 -24.75
C GLY A 13 18.24 13.90 -24.53
N GLN A 14 19.48 14.10 -24.99
CA GLN A 14 20.54 13.08 -24.88
C GLN A 14 20.84 12.66 -23.43
N ASP A 15 20.79 13.60 -22.49
CA ASP A 15 21.09 13.37 -21.07
C ASP A 15 19.93 13.80 -20.15
N SER A 16 18.72 13.92 -20.69
CA SER A 16 17.55 14.42 -19.94
C SER A 16 16.45 13.37 -19.88
N PHE A 17 16.08 13.01 -18.65
CA PHE A 17 14.94 12.15 -18.34
C PHE A 17 13.90 12.93 -17.55
N GLU A 18 12.68 12.95 -18.05
CA GLU A 18 11.52 13.59 -17.44
C GLU A 18 10.63 12.51 -16.80
N PRO A 19 10.79 12.23 -15.50
CA PRO A 19 9.94 11.27 -14.79
C PRO A 19 8.50 11.77 -14.73
N GLN A 20 7.55 10.88 -14.99
CA GLN A 20 6.11 11.16 -14.87
C GLN A 20 5.52 10.44 -13.68
N ASP A 21 5.82 9.15 -13.55
CA ASP A 21 5.27 8.29 -12.50
C ASP A 21 6.37 7.44 -11.87
N ALA A 22 6.16 7.04 -10.61
CA ALA A 22 7.13 6.27 -9.83
C ALA A 22 6.46 5.25 -8.93
N ILE A 23 7.09 4.09 -8.76
CA ILE A 23 6.70 3.08 -7.76
C ILE A 23 7.93 2.59 -7.00
N ILE A 24 7.75 2.22 -5.73
CA ILE A 24 8.81 1.59 -4.93
C ILE A 24 8.59 0.08 -4.92
N LEU A 25 9.62 -0.66 -5.28
CA LEU A 25 9.66 -2.12 -5.23
C LEU A 25 10.46 -2.56 -4.02
N GLN A 26 9.91 -3.46 -3.21
CA GLN A 26 10.57 -3.95 -2.00
C GLN A 26 10.65 -5.48 -1.98
N ASN A 27 11.83 -6.00 -1.68
CA ASN A 27 12.09 -7.42 -1.43
C ASN A 27 11.70 -8.36 -2.58
N LYS A 28 10.52 -8.97 -2.50
CA LYS A 28 10.01 -10.01 -3.40
C LYS A 28 8.91 -9.49 -4.33
N ASP A 29 8.73 -8.17 -4.38
CA ASP A 29 7.79 -7.57 -5.30
C ASP A 29 8.21 -7.87 -6.74
N GLU A 30 7.26 -8.40 -7.52
CA GLU A 30 7.43 -8.64 -8.95
C GLU A 30 6.51 -7.70 -9.71
N VAL A 31 7.10 -6.94 -10.65
CA VAL A 31 6.34 -6.09 -11.57
C VAL A 31 6.55 -6.58 -12.99
N LEU A 32 5.43 -6.95 -13.61
CA LEU A 32 5.37 -7.33 -15.02
C LEU A 32 4.79 -6.16 -15.80
N MET A 33 5.61 -5.55 -16.66
CA MET A 33 5.19 -4.49 -17.56
C MET A 33 5.07 -5.06 -18.99
N PRO A 34 3.85 -5.40 -19.45
CA PRO A 34 3.66 -5.88 -20.82
C PRO A 34 3.82 -4.72 -21.80
N LEU A 35 4.89 -4.76 -22.60
CA LEU A 35 5.16 -3.74 -23.63
C LEU A 35 4.48 -4.12 -24.94
N LEU A 36 3.61 -3.24 -25.45
CA LEU A 36 3.08 -3.33 -26.81
C LEU A 36 4.05 -2.63 -27.76
N LEU A 37 4.94 -3.42 -28.37
CA LEU A 37 5.97 -2.90 -29.26
C LEU A 37 5.46 -2.87 -30.71
N ASN A 38 5.20 -1.66 -31.22
CA ASN A 38 5.01 -1.44 -32.65
C ASN A 38 6.36 -1.01 -33.25
N GLN A 39 6.91 -1.81 -34.16
CA GLN A 39 8.16 -1.45 -34.83
C GLN A 39 7.93 -0.29 -35.80
N LEU A 40 8.60 0.84 -35.53
CA LEU A 40 8.67 1.94 -36.50
C LEU A 40 9.69 1.61 -37.59
N PRO A 41 9.42 1.95 -38.86
CA PRO A 41 10.35 1.69 -39.96
C PRO A 41 11.65 2.50 -39.79
N SER A 42 12.77 1.89 -40.18
CA SER A 42 14.07 2.56 -40.13
C SER A 42 14.07 3.84 -41.00
N PRO A 43 14.96 4.81 -40.75
CA PRO A 43 15.03 6.04 -41.56
C PRO A 43 15.20 5.75 -43.07
N LYS A 44 15.92 4.68 -43.41
CA LYS A 44 16.11 4.25 -44.80
C LYS A 44 14.83 3.69 -45.40
N ASP A 45 14.22 2.71 -44.72
CA ASP A 45 13.02 2.03 -45.23
C ASP A 45 11.84 3.00 -45.38
N PHE A 46 11.75 3.99 -44.49
CA PHE A 46 10.76 5.05 -44.60
C PHE A 46 11.02 5.98 -45.79
N LYS A 47 12.27 6.37 -46.02
CA LYS A 47 12.64 7.19 -47.18
C LYS A 47 12.32 6.46 -48.49
N ASP A 48 12.59 5.15 -48.54
CA ASP A 48 12.28 4.30 -49.67
C ASP A 48 10.76 4.08 -49.84
N ALA A 49 10.00 4.02 -48.74
CA ALA A 49 8.54 3.87 -48.78
C ALA A 49 7.81 5.14 -49.25
N ILE A 50 8.32 6.34 -48.93
CA ILE A 50 7.70 7.60 -49.33
C ILE A 50 8.14 8.09 -50.72
N SER A 51 9.21 7.51 -51.30
CA SER A 51 9.79 8.02 -52.56
C SER A 51 8.86 7.89 -53.77
N SER A 52 7.85 7.01 -53.70
CA SER A 52 6.82 6.83 -54.73
C SER A 52 5.59 7.73 -54.57
N LEU A 53 5.48 8.44 -53.43
CA LEU A 53 4.33 9.30 -53.12
C LEU A 53 4.47 10.69 -53.74
N SER A 54 3.35 11.41 -53.83
CA SER A 54 3.38 12.81 -54.28
C SER A 54 4.11 13.72 -53.28
N PRO A 55 4.63 14.89 -53.71
CA PRO A 55 5.35 15.80 -52.82
C PRO A 55 4.54 16.27 -51.59
N GLU A 56 3.22 16.40 -51.74
CA GLU A 56 2.32 16.76 -50.64
C GLU A 56 2.19 15.61 -49.62
N GLN A 57 2.04 14.38 -50.11
CA GLN A 57 1.98 13.18 -49.28
C GLN A 57 3.31 12.90 -48.56
N GLN A 58 4.44 13.16 -49.21
CA GLN A 58 5.76 13.07 -48.59
C GLN A 58 5.92 14.06 -47.43
N ARG A 59 5.46 15.31 -47.60
CA ARG A 59 5.48 16.31 -46.53
C ARG A 59 4.62 15.88 -45.34
N PHE A 60 3.41 15.41 -45.61
CA PHE A 60 2.52 14.90 -44.56
C PHE A 60 3.13 13.68 -43.85
N ALA A 61 3.65 12.70 -44.59
CA ALA A 61 4.29 11.51 -44.03
C ALA A 61 5.50 11.87 -43.16
N THR A 62 6.31 12.83 -43.60
CA THR A 62 7.48 13.32 -42.83
C THR A 62 7.04 13.99 -41.53
N ALA A 63 6.07 14.91 -41.59
CA ALA A 63 5.53 15.57 -40.40
C ALA A 63 4.88 14.58 -39.42
N PHE A 64 4.18 13.57 -39.94
CA PHE A 64 3.58 12.51 -39.12
C PHE A 64 4.64 11.63 -38.46
N ARG A 65 5.73 11.29 -39.17
CA ARG A 65 6.87 10.57 -38.59
C ARG A 65 7.58 11.40 -37.52
N GLU A 66 7.79 12.69 -37.74
CA GLU A 66 8.39 13.60 -36.76
C GLU A 66 7.54 13.62 -35.48
N MET A 67 6.22 13.77 -35.60
CA MET A 67 5.28 13.70 -34.48
C MET A 67 5.32 12.34 -33.76
N GLN A 68 5.44 11.23 -34.51
CA GLN A 68 5.57 9.90 -33.93
C GLN A 68 6.88 9.73 -33.14
N LEU A 69 7.97 10.30 -33.63
CA LEU A 69 9.29 10.20 -32.97
C LEU A 69 9.34 11.05 -31.70
N GLU A 70 8.78 12.26 -31.74
CA GLU A 70 8.75 13.23 -30.62
C GLU A 70 8.07 12.67 -29.36
N SER A 71 7.12 11.74 -29.50
CA SER A 71 6.40 11.13 -28.37
C SER A 71 6.73 9.65 -28.10
N SER A 72 7.72 9.05 -28.77
CA SER A 72 7.90 7.58 -28.73
C SER A 72 8.89 7.05 -27.70
N VAL A 73 9.81 7.88 -27.17
CA VAL A 73 10.86 7.39 -26.28
C VAL A 73 10.41 7.53 -24.82
N PHE A 74 9.64 6.55 -24.36
CA PHE A 74 9.49 6.34 -22.92
C PHE A 74 10.71 5.58 -22.40
N ALA A 75 11.14 5.94 -21.19
CA ALA A 75 12.23 5.27 -20.51
C ALA A 75 11.78 4.80 -19.13
N VAL A 76 12.38 3.70 -18.71
CA VAL A 76 12.23 3.14 -17.39
C VAL A 76 13.57 3.29 -16.68
N CYS A 77 13.59 4.02 -15.56
CA CYS A 77 14.77 4.24 -14.75
C CYS A 77 14.63 3.50 -13.42
N LEU A 78 15.70 2.84 -12.99
CA LEU A 78 15.71 2.05 -11.77
C LEU A 78 16.81 2.58 -10.84
N ILE A 79 16.40 3.11 -9.70
CA ILE A 79 17.29 3.70 -8.69
C ILE A 79 17.32 2.80 -7.47
N GLN A 80 18.52 2.46 -7.00
CA GLN A 80 18.68 1.71 -5.75
C GLN A 80 18.47 2.65 -4.55
N LEU A 81 17.54 2.32 -3.66
CA LEU A 81 17.18 3.19 -2.54
C LEU A 81 18.21 3.20 -1.41
N LYS A 82 18.94 2.10 -1.20
CA LYS A 82 19.89 1.97 -0.08
C LYS A 82 20.98 3.05 -0.05
N PRO A 83 21.78 3.25 -1.11
CA PRO A 83 22.79 4.31 -1.11
C PRO A 83 22.19 5.72 -0.95
N GLN A 84 20.96 5.93 -1.44
CA GLN A 84 20.27 7.20 -1.32
C GLN A 84 19.81 7.46 0.12
N LEU A 85 19.35 6.44 0.83
CA LEU A 85 19.06 6.53 2.28
C LEU A 85 20.33 6.83 3.08
N GLU A 86 21.46 6.19 2.75
CA GLU A 86 22.73 6.46 3.43
C GLU A 86 23.17 7.92 3.24
N ALA A 87 23.06 8.43 2.02
CA ALA A 87 23.34 9.84 1.72
C ALA A 87 22.39 10.79 2.45
N LEU A 88 21.09 10.50 2.46
CA LEU A 88 20.06 11.32 3.11
C LEU A 88 20.25 11.42 4.63
N LEU A 89 20.74 10.34 5.25
CA LEU A 89 20.96 10.26 6.70
C LEU A 89 22.37 10.67 7.14
N ASN A 90 23.20 11.17 6.23
CA ASN A 90 24.62 11.48 6.46
C ASN A 90 25.45 10.27 6.96
N LEU A 91 25.10 9.08 6.51
CA LEU A 91 25.81 7.84 6.82
C LEU A 91 26.89 7.56 5.77
N PRO A 92 28.01 6.91 6.17
CA PRO A 92 29.00 6.46 5.20
C PRO A 92 28.44 5.36 4.31
N SER A 93 29.03 5.19 3.13
CA SER A 93 28.65 4.11 2.20
C SER A 93 28.76 2.74 2.87
N ASP A 94 27.79 1.87 2.59
CA ASP A 94 27.66 0.52 3.12
C ASP A 94 27.35 0.42 4.64
N ALA A 95 27.05 1.55 5.30
CA ALA A 95 26.68 1.56 6.71
C ALA A 95 25.42 0.76 7.01
N LEU A 96 24.43 0.77 6.10
CA LEU A 96 23.15 0.07 6.27
C LEU A 96 23.19 -1.36 5.73
N THR A 97 24.30 -1.81 5.15
CA THR A 97 24.41 -3.14 4.52
C THR A 97 24.17 -4.28 5.52
N LYS A 98 24.59 -4.11 6.78
CA LYS A 98 24.39 -5.11 7.86
C LYS A 98 23.08 -4.91 8.65
N GLU A 99 22.43 -3.76 8.52
CA GLU A 99 21.29 -3.34 9.35
C GLU A 99 19.96 -3.47 8.58
N ILE A 100 19.52 -4.72 8.36
CA ILE A 100 18.31 -5.02 7.59
C ILE A 100 17.05 -4.44 8.24
N LYS A 101 16.89 -4.62 9.56
CA LYS A 101 15.72 -4.15 10.30
C LYS A 101 15.61 -2.63 10.29
N LEU A 102 16.72 -1.94 10.59
CA LEU A 102 16.77 -0.48 10.56
C LEU A 102 16.37 0.09 9.19
N THR A 103 16.83 -0.55 8.11
CA THR A 103 16.47 -0.11 6.75
C THR A 103 14.98 -0.29 6.45
N GLN A 104 14.35 -1.36 6.96
CA GLN A 104 12.90 -1.58 6.84
C GLN A 104 12.12 -0.51 7.61
N ASP A 105 12.51 -0.30 8.87
CA ASP A 105 11.86 0.67 9.75
C ASP A 105 11.94 2.09 9.17
N LEU A 106 13.11 2.48 8.65
CA LEU A 106 13.31 3.78 7.99
C LEU A 106 12.40 3.95 6.77
N LEU A 107 12.29 2.92 5.92
CA LEU A 107 11.43 2.99 4.74
C LEU A 107 9.95 3.12 5.12
N SER A 108 9.48 2.39 6.13
CA SER A 108 8.12 2.57 6.65
C SER A 108 7.90 3.95 7.26
N LEU A 109 8.86 4.50 8.02
CA LEU A 109 8.76 5.86 8.55
C LEU A 109 8.66 6.92 7.44
N PHE A 110 9.38 6.75 6.33
CA PHE A 110 9.34 7.69 5.21
C PHE A 110 8.08 7.54 4.34
N ILE A 111 7.64 6.31 4.08
CA ILE A 111 6.52 6.05 3.16
C ILE A 111 5.18 6.16 3.89
N ASP A 112 5.03 5.43 4.99
CA ASP A 112 3.73 5.26 5.66
C ASP A 112 3.42 6.46 6.57
N TYR A 113 4.42 7.00 7.28
CA TYR A 113 4.25 8.07 8.26
C TYR A 113 4.76 9.43 7.79
N GLN A 114 5.40 9.50 6.62
CA GLN A 114 5.93 10.73 6.02
C GLN A 114 6.81 11.56 6.97
N ILE A 115 7.62 10.88 7.80
CA ILE A 115 8.50 11.55 8.75
C ILE A 115 9.62 12.28 8.01
N PRO A 116 9.87 13.57 8.27
CA PRO A 116 10.98 14.31 7.66
C PRO A 116 12.33 13.65 7.96
N SER A 117 13.20 13.59 6.95
CA SER A 117 14.54 13.01 7.09
C SER A 117 15.45 13.75 8.07
N ASP A 118 15.21 15.04 8.28
CA ASP A 118 15.97 15.87 9.21
C ASP A 118 15.94 15.30 10.63
N LEU A 119 14.77 14.84 11.09
CA LEU A 119 14.58 14.26 12.43
C LEU A 119 15.31 12.92 12.64
N LEU A 120 15.59 12.21 11.55
CA LEU A 120 16.20 10.88 11.57
C LEU A 120 17.69 10.92 11.20
N SER A 121 18.14 12.02 10.58
CA SER A 121 19.50 12.19 10.11
C SER A 121 20.51 12.31 11.26
N PHE A 122 21.76 11.99 10.97
CA PHE A 122 22.86 12.23 11.89
C PHE A 122 23.35 13.68 11.75
N ASP A 123 23.30 14.43 12.85
CA ASP A 123 23.65 15.85 12.98
C ASP A 123 25.06 16.09 13.59
N GLY A 124 25.75 15.03 14.00
CA GLY A 124 27.06 15.11 14.62
C GLY A 124 28.24 15.23 13.65
N ASP A 125 29.45 15.17 14.22
CA ASP A 125 30.70 15.34 13.46
C ASP A 125 30.90 14.25 12.37
N LYS A 126 31.32 14.69 11.19
CA LYS A 126 31.49 13.85 10.00
C LYS A 126 32.64 12.85 10.15
N ASP A 127 33.60 13.10 11.04
CA ASP A 127 34.77 12.24 11.24
C ASP A 127 34.53 11.10 12.27
N LYS A 128 33.34 11.02 12.86
CA LYS A 128 33.01 9.93 13.79
C LYS A 128 32.92 8.56 13.10
N PRO A 129 33.25 7.46 13.80
CA PRO A 129 33.20 6.12 13.24
C PRO A 129 31.77 5.74 12.82
N ALA A 130 31.66 5.00 11.71
CA ALA A 130 30.39 4.57 11.13
C ALA A 130 29.43 3.91 12.14
N SER A 131 29.99 3.11 13.07
CA SER A 131 29.22 2.42 14.10
C SER A 131 28.51 3.36 15.08
N GLU A 132 29.12 4.49 15.43
CA GLU A 132 28.53 5.46 16.37
C GLU A 132 27.40 6.22 15.67
N LYS A 133 27.60 6.62 14.40
CA LYS A 133 26.58 7.29 13.59
C LYS A 133 25.32 6.44 13.41
N VAL A 134 25.48 5.15 13.07
CA VAL A 134 24.37 4.21 12.93
C VAL A 134 23.64 4.02 14.27
N SER A 135 24.37 3.97 15.38
CA SER A 135 23.77 3.85 16.71
C SER A 135 22.92 5.08 17.08
N THR A 136 23.38 6.28 16.73
CA THR A 136 22.61 7.52 16.95
C THR A 136 21.34 7.54 16.11
N VAL A 137 21.44 7.27 14.81
CA VAL A 137 20.27 7.18 13.91
C VAL A 137 19.27 6.14 14.41
N LYS A 138 19.76 4.98 14.87
CA LYS A 138 18.91 3.93 15.46
C LYS A 138 18.20 4.41 16.73
N GLY A 139 18.85 5.25 17.54
CA GLY A 139 18.22 5.90 18.69
C GLY A 139 17.08 6.82 18.26
N HIS A 140 17.31 7.70 17.27
CA HIS A 140 16.29 8.61 16.74
C HIS A 140 15.08 7.85 16.16
N VAL A 141 15.35 6.84 15.33
CA VAL A 141 14.31 5.95 14.77
C VAL A 141 13.53 5.25 15.87
N GLY A 142 14.21 4.70 16.88
CA GLY A 142 13.56 4.02 18.00
C GLY A 142 12.67 4.94 18.83
N SER A 143 13.08 6.19 19.06
CA SER A 143 12.26 7.19 19.75
C SER A 143 10.99 7.53 18.97
N VAL A 144 11.10 7.72 17.65
CA VAL A 144 9.93 8.02 16.80
C VAL A 144 8.97 6.83 16.73
N LEU A 145 9.49 5.62 16.54
CA LEU A 145 8.68 4.40 16.53
C LEU A 145 7.92 4.21 17.84
N LYS A 146 8.57 4.47 18.98
CA LYS A 146 7.93 4.36 20.30
C LYS A 146 6.73 5.30 20.43
N VAL A 147 6.85 6.55 19.98
CA VAL A 147 5.73 7.51 20.00
C VAL A 147 4.59 7.04 19.10
N ILE A 148 4.91 6.47 17.93
CA ILE A 148 3.91 5.93 17.00
C ILE A 148 3.18 4.74 17.63
N GLU A 149 3.91 3.81 18.26
CA GLU A 149 3.33 2.65 18.93
C GLU A 149 2.43 3.07 20.10
N GLU A 150 2.88 3.99 20.95
CA GLU A 150 2.06 4.52 22.05
C GLU A 150 0.79 5.22 21.58
N THR A 151 0.83 5.87 20.41
CA THR A 151 -0.35 6.53 19.83
C THR A 151 -1.34 5.50 19.29
N LYS A 152 -0.83 4.50 18.55
CA LYS A 152 -1.67 3.41 18.02
C LYS A 152 -2.34 2.61 19.12
N GLU A 153 -1.63 2.33 20.22
CA GLU A 153 -2.19 1.61 21.36
C GLU A 153 -3.36 2.39 21.97
N LYS A 154 -3.19 3.71 22.18
CA LYS A 154 -4.27 4.58 22.68
C LYS A 154 -5.48 4.64 21.73
N ASP A 155 -5.24 4.69 20.43
CA ASP A 155 -6.31 4.71 19.43
C ASP A 155 -7.09 3.39 19.42
N LEU A 156 -6.39 2.25 19.54
CA LEU A 156 -7.01 0.93 19.64
C LEU A 156 -7.83 0.79 20.93
N GLU A 157 -7.31 1.24 22.06
CA GLU A 157 -8.05 1.22 23.32
C GLU A 157 -9.31 2.11 23.27
N ALA A 158 -9.23 3.28 22.65
CA ALA A 158 -10.37 4.17 22.49
C ALA A 158 -11.44 3.54 21.59
N ALA A 159 -11.04 2.94 20.46
CA ALA A 159 -11.94 2.25 19.55
C ALA A 159 -12.60 1.01 20.19
N GLN A 160 -11.85 0.25 21.00
CA GLN A 160 -12.41 -0.88 21.76
C GLN A 160 -13.46 -0.42 22.77
N LYS A 161 -13.16 0.62 23.56
CA LYS A 161 -14.11 1.18 24.53
C LYS A 161 -15.37 1.71 23.84
N GLU A 162 -15.23 2.34 22.68
CA GLU A 162 -16.38 2.82 21.90
C GLU A 162 -17.20 1.65 21.32
N ALA A 163 -16.56 0.61 20.81
CA ALA A 163 -17.23 -0.59 20.30
C ALA A 163 -17.97 -1.35 21.41
N ASP A 164 -17.36 -1.51 22.58
CA ASP A 164 -17.97 -2.15 23.75
C ASP A 164 -19.17 -1.35 24.25
N MET A 165 -19.04 -0.02 24.36
CA MET A 165 -20.15 0.87 24.73
C MET A 165 -21.29 0.81 23.71
N ALA A 166 -20.96 0.79 22.41
CA ALA A 166 -21.96 0.67 21.34
C ALA A 166 -22.67 -0.68 21.36
N PHE A 167 -21.94 -1.78 21.64
CA PHE A 167 -22.52 -3.11 21.78
C PHE A 167 -23.48 -3.19 22.98
N GLU A 168 -23.10 -2.64 24.13
CA GLU A 168 -23.97 -2.58 25.32
C GLU A 168 -25.22 -1.74 25.08
N LEU A 169 -25.10 -0.55 24.46
CA LEU A 169 -26.24 0.30 24.10
C LEU A 169 -27.19 -0.41 23.13
N ASN A 170 -26.65 -1.12 22.14
CA ASN A 170 -27.45 -1.85 21.15
C ASN A 170 -28.14 -3.09 21.78
N GLN A 171 -27.45 -3.80 22.69
CA GLN A 171 -28.03 -4.92 23.43
C GLN A 171 -29.12 -4.44 24.40
N ALA A 172 -28.90 -3.33 25.10
CA ALA A 172 -29.89 -2.70 25.97
C ALA A 172 -31.12 -2.22 25.18
N ALA A 173 -30.92 -1.62 24.01
CA ALA A 173 -32.01 -1.23 23.11
C ALA A 173 -32.81 -2.45 22.62
N SER A 174 -32.13 -3.54 22.26
CA SER A 174 -32.77 -4.79 21.82
C SER A 174 -33.54 -5.49 22.94
N MET A 175 -33.03 -5.48 24.19
CA MET A 175 -33.76 -5.98 25.36
C MET A 175 -35.00 -5.14 25.69
N ASN A 176 -34.91 -3.82 25.53
CA ASN A 176 -36.04 -2.92 25.78
C ASN A 176 -37.15 -3.10 24.71
N GLN A 177 -36.77 -3.43 23.47
CA GLN A 177 -37.70 -3.73 22.38
C GLN A 177 -38.36 -5.12 22.52
N ALA A 178 -37.66 -6.10 23.09
CA ALA A 178 -38.24 -7.40 23.45
C ALA A 178 -39.22 -7.30 24.64
N ALA A 179 -38.97 -6.40 25.59
CA ALA A 179 -39.86 -6.12 26.71
C ALA A 179 -41.13 -5.32 26.31
N SER A 180 -41.11 -4.63 25.15
CA SER A 180 -42.26 -3.89 24.62
C SER A 180 -43.12 -4.69 23.64
N MET A 181 -42.82 -5.98 23.40
CA MET A 181 -43.73 -6.85 22.65
C MET A 181 -44.94 -7.20 23.53
N PRO A 182 -46.18 -6.92 23.09
CA PRO A 182 -47.36 -7.28 23.87
C PRO A 182 -47.43 -8.81 23.99
N PRO A 183 -47.77 -9.37 25.17
CA PRO A 183 -47.99 -10.80 25.29
C PRO A 183 -49.08 -11.18 24.30
N HIS A 184 -48.78 -12.12 23.40
CA HIS A 184 -49.79 -12.66 22.49
C HIS A 184 -50.98 -13.15 23.33
N SER A 185 -52.08 -12.41 23.22
CA SER A 185 -53.36 -12.79 23.80
C SER A 185 -53.78 -14.11 23.18
N ILE A 186 -53.78 -15.17 23.98
CA ILE A 186 -54.52 -16.40 23.68
C ILE A 186 -55.98 -15.95 23.47
N PRO A 187 -56.59 -16.16 22.29
CA PRO A 187 -57.96 -15.73 22.08
C PRO A 187 -58.89 -16.57 22.94
N PHE A 188 -59.44 -15.92 23.97
CA PHE A 188 -60.54 -16.40 24.78
C PHE A 188 -61.77 -16.54 23.86
N GLY A 189 -62.01 -17.75 23.33
CA GLY A 189 -63.17 -17.98 22.47
C GLY A 189 -63.17 -19.23 21.58
N ALA A 190 -62.20 -20.13 21.66
CA ALA A 190 -62.30 -21.43 20.99
C ALA A 190 -63.06 -22.44 21.89
N PRO A 191 -64.05 -23.18 21.36
CA PRO A 191 -64.79 -24.16 22.14
C PRO A 191 -63.86 -25.28 22.61
N ALA A 192 -64.06 -25.73 23.85
CA ALA A 192 -63.26 -26.76 24.50
C ALA A 192 -63.22 -28.06 23.67
N PRO A 193 -62.03 -28.59 23.31
CA PRO A 193 -61.92 -29.97 22.90
C PRO A 193 -62.01 -30.86 24.15
N VAL A 194 -63.00 -31.75 24.13
CA VAL A 194 -63.24 -32.84 25.08
C VAL A 194 -61.98 -33.73 25.23
N PRO A 195 -61.61 -34.20 26.44
CA PRO A 195 -60.42 -35.04 26.59
C PRO A 195 -60.76 -36.50 26.29
N PRO A 196 -59.81 -37.25 25.73
CA PRO A 196 -59.66 -38.63 26.14
C PRO A 196 -58.19 -39.00 26.39
N GLY A 197 -57.92 -39.53 27.59
CA GLY A 197 -56.79 -40.42 27.90
C GLY A 197 -55.39 -39.79 27.80
N GLY A 198 -54.60 -39.72 28.86
CA GLY A 198 -54.16 -40.90 29.61
C GLY A 198 -52.76 -41.29 29.12
N PHE A 199 -51.86 -41.53 30.09
CA PHE A 199 -50.49 -42.05 29.93
C PHE A 199 -49.51 -41.07 29.26
N GLY A 200 -48.44 -40.61 29.90
CA GLY A 200 -47.51 -41.36 30.75
C GLY A 200 -46.25 -41.63 29.93
N GLY A 201 -45.08 -41.15 30.38
CA GLY A 201 -43.82 -41.57 29.76
C GLY A 201 -42.69 -40.55 29.85
N LEU A 202 -41.83 -40.76 30.84
CA LEU A 202 -40.44 -40.27 30.91
C LEU A 202 -39.61 -40.76 29.70
N ALA A 203 -38.67 -39.94 29.21
CA ALA A 203 -37.34 -40.33 28.71
C ALA A 203 -36.59 -39.03 28.30
N PHE A 204 -35.53 -38.57 28.98
CA PHE A 204 -34.12 -39.00 28.91
C PHE A 204 -33.52 -39.09 27.50
N GLY A 205 -32.52 -38.22 27.22
CA GLY A 205 -31.29 -38.64 26.50
C GLY A 205 -30.84 -37.82 25.28
N ALA A 206 -29.57 -37.35 25.37
CA ALA A 206 -28.57 -37.16 24.30
C ALA A 206 -28.75 -35.99 23.30
N ALA A 207 -27.73 -35.28 22.79
CA ALA A 207 -26.27 -35.17 22.98
C ALA A 207 -25.81 -33.89 22.20
N PRO A 208 -24.57 -33.38 22.36
CA PRO A 208 -24.07 -32.26 21.56
C PRO A 208 -23.39 -32.76 20.26
N GLU A 209 -23.60 -32.05 19.15
CA GLU A 209 -22.85 -32.24 17.91
C GLU A 209 -21.63 -31.34 17.83
N ALA A 210 -20.63 -31.87 17.12
CA ALA A 210 -19.27 -31.37 16.91
C ALA A 210 -19.18 -30.30 15.83
#